data_AF-A0A6B1DEF1-F1
#
_entry.id   AF-A0A6B1DEF1-F1
#
_cell.length_a   1.000
_cell.length_b   1.000
_cell.length_c   1.000
_cell.angle_alpha   90.00
_cell.angle_beta   90.00
_cell.angle_gamma   90.00
#
_symmetry.space_group_name_H-M   'P 1'
#
loop_
_entity.id
_entity.type
_entity.pdbx_description
1 polymer ?
#
loop_
_entity_poly.entity_id
_entity_poly.type
_entity_poly.pdbx_seq_one_letter_code
_entity_poly.pdbx_strand_id
1 'polypeptide(L)'
;MKKLLITVLLLGGASVAYGYYYNLRTVEFVPEVTTTRVNAGDVVDTVGATGALEAVTTVQVGSQVSGIIQELYVDFNSIVREGDVIMRLDPDLFETQIEQSRANLLRAEADVERLRVGVEDAQTQLRRSRDLSAADLISPTELEAAEVALRSAEAQLKSAEAQVTQAEASLNQSEVNLEHTVIRAPIDGIVTSRLVDIGQTVAASFQAPELFVIAADLTKMRVIADIDESDVGRIRPNQRVTFTVDAYPEELFEGTVSQIRLEPILTQNVVTYATVIDAPNPELKLKPGMTATVTVEVARRNAALRVPNAAVRFRPTPAMFAALNQPAPAELQGGPPRNAMASPTGDRSGPPAAAADAAAGQGGGPGGPGGGFGGFGGFGGGQGGPPSEEQRQRMRDRIQQMSPEEREQFFAQMRERRGGAGGPGGGPGGFGRRGGGPPTARRPAAAPTTETVPAVERGATTIDALFAPLEVAERNARVWLLEESGQLRSVDIRLGVTDGSASELVEVLDDGVILADGTLLVTNISTPESGAGPPSGSGSSSPLMPQFPFGRRGR
;
A
#
# COMPACT_ATOMS: atom_id res chain seq x y z
N MET A 1 64.73 74.53 -14.47
CA MET A 1 63.52 74.79 -13.67
C MET A 1 62.27 74.06 -14.17
N LYS A 2 61.98 73.98 -15.49
CA LYS A 2 60.78 73.27 -16.02
C LYS A 2 60.67 71.78 -15.68
N LYS A 3 61.77 71.03 -15.63
CA LYS A 3 61.75 69.59 -15.31
C LYS A 3 61.38 69.26 -13.86
N LEU A 4 61.64 70.18 -12.92
CA LEU A 4 61.39 70.00 -11.49
C LEU A 4 59.92 70.26 -11.13
N LEU A 5 59.26 71.12 -11.91
CA LEU A 5 57.84 71.46 -11.76
C LEU A 5 56.93 70.31 -12.23
N ILE A 6 57.34 69.58 -13.27
CA ILE A 6 56.58 68.44 -13.81
C ILE A 6 56.62 67.23 -12.84
N THR A 7 57.75 66.98 -12.18
CA THR A 7 57.86 65.90 -11.18
C THR A 7 57.03 66.17 -9.93
N VAL A 8 56.97 67.41 -9.46
CA VAL A 8 56.13 67.77 -8.31
C VAL A 8 54.64 67.64 -8.65
N LEU A 9 54.24 67.98 -9.88
CA LEU A 9 52.84 67.89 -10.31
C LEU A 9 52.42 66.42 -10.53
N LEU A 10 53.32 65.56 -11.01
CA LEU A 10 53.09 64.11 -11.11
C LEU A 10 53.01 63.44 -9.73
N LEU A 11 53.88 63.82 -8.78
CA LEU A 11 53.83 63.32 -7.40
C LEU A 11 52.58 63.81 -6.67
N GLY A 12 52.19 65.08 -6.85
CA GLY A 12 50.94 65.62 -6.31
C GLY A 12 49.72 64.92 -6.90
N GLY A 13 49.68 64.71 -8.22
CA GLY A 13 48.62 63.97 -8.90
C GLY A 13 48.54 62.51 -8.45
N ALA A 14 49.67 61.82 -8.29
CA ALA A 14 49.73 60.47 -7.76
C ALA A 14 49.30 60.39 -6.29
N SER A 15 49.62 61.38 -5.47
CA SER A 15 49.20 61.42 -4.06
C SER A 15 47.70 61.67 -3.92
N VAL A 16 47.14 62.55 -4.75
CA VAL A 16 45.70 62.81 -4.79
C VAL A 16 44.95 61.61 -5.37
N ALA A 17 45.47 60.99 -6.42
CA ALA A 17 44.90 59.74 -6.97
C ALA A 17 45.00 58.59 -5.98
N TYR A 18 46.09 58.48 -5.21
CA TYR A 18 46.26 57.48 -4.16
C TYR A 18 45.32 57.73 -2.98
N GLY A 19 45.18 58.98 -2.54
CA GLY A 19 44.22 59.38 -1.50
C GLY A 19 42.76 59.15 -1.93
N TYR A 20 42.43 59.46 -3.18
CA TYR A 20 41.11 59.19 -3.76
C TYR A 20 40.84 57.69 -3.92
N TYR A 21 41.85 56.91 -4.37
CA TYR A 21 41.77 55.45 -4.49
C TYR A 21 41.62 54.76 -3.12
N TYR A 22 42.25 55.29 -2.07
CA TYR A 22 42.13 54.74 -0.72
C TYR A 22 40.79 55.11 -0.06
N ASN A 23 40.29 56.33 -0.30
CA ASN A 23 39.02 56.80 0.26
C ASN A 23 37.80 56.12 -0.38
N LEU A 24 37.84 55.78 -1.68
CA LEU A 24 36.76 55.01 -2.32
C LEU A 24 36.68 53.53 -1.86
N ARG A 25 37.65 53.01 -1.10
CA ARG A 25 37.59 51.67 -0.52
C ARG A 25 37.01 51.61 0.89
N THR A 26 36.83 52.75 1.55
CA THR A 26 36.14 52.84 2.84
C THR A 26 34.69 53.22 2.63
N VAL A 27 33.93 52.37 1.93
CA VAL A 27 32.48 52.35 2.17
C VAL A 27 32.34 51.66 3.52
N GLU A 28 31.99 52.41 4.57
CA GLU A 28 31.64 51.83 5.86
C GLU A 28 30.47 50.86 5.63
N PHE A 29 30.78 49.57 5.61
CA PHE A 29 29.76 48.53 5.54
C PHE A 29 29.02 48.55 6.87
N VAL A 30 27.80 49.08 6.87
CA VAL A 30 26.91 48.99 8.03
C VAL A 30 26.21 47.63 7.95
N PRO A 31 26.50 46.68 8.86
CA PRO A 31 25.81 45.39 8.88
C PRO A 31 24.32 45.62 9.10
N GLU A 32 23.51 45.07 8.21
CA GLU A 32 22.06 45.09 8.29
C GLU A 32 21.61 43.84 9.05
N VAL A 33 20.92 44.04 10.17
CA VAL A 33 20.36 42.96 10.97
C VAL A 33 18.90 42.79 10.58
N THR A 34 18.57 41.69 9.93
CA THR A 34 17.18 41.33 9.67
C THR A 34 16.60 40.71 10.93
N THR A 35 15.50 41.28 11.41
CA THR A 35 14.77 40.79 12.58
C THR A 35 13.33 40.43 12.22
N THR A 36 12.77 39.48 12.96
CA THR A 36 11.35 39.12 12.90
C THR A 36 10.78 39.16 14.32
N ARG A 37 9.52 39.55 14.44
CA ARG A 37 8.83 39.63 15.74
C ARG A 37 8.24 38.28 16.12
N VAL A 38 8.30 37.94 17.41
CA VAL A 38 7.44 36.92 18.01
C VAL A 38 6.01 37.46 18.00
N ASN A 39 5.04 36.65 17.61
CA ASN A 39 3.63 37.05 17.58
C ASN A 39 2.74 36.01 18.25
N ALA A 40 1.64 36.44 18.86
CA ALA A 40 0.63 35.51 19.37
C ALA A 40 -0.30 35.06 18.22
N GLY A 41 -0.60 33.76 18.16
CA GLY A 41 -1.56 33.23 17.19
C GLY A 41 -1.71 31.71 17.27
N ASP A 42 -2.62 31.18 16.47
CA ASP A 42 -2.84 29.74 16.41
C ASP A 42 -1.71 29.04 15.66
N VAL A 43 -1.25 27.91 16.19
CA VAL A 43 -0.28 27.01 15.54
C VAL A 43 -0.96 25.67 15.34
N VAL A 44 -1.04 25.25 14.08
CA VAL A 44 -1.66 23.97 13.68
C VAL A 44 -0.61 23.15 12.96
N ASP A 45 -0.30 21.99 13.53
CA ASP A 45 0.57 20.99 12.92
C ASP A 45 -0.28 20.07 12.07
N THR A 46 0.03 20.05 10.77
CA THR A 46 -0.77 19.39 9.75
C THR A 46 0.07 18.40 8.97
N VAL A 47 -0.52 17.26 8.65
CA VAL A 47 0.04 16.29 7.70
C VAL A 47 -0.72 16.40 6.39
N GLY A 48 0.01 16.64 5.31
CA GLY A 48 -0.53 16.66 3.95
C GLY A 48 -0.52 15.27 3.34
N ALA A 49 -1.60 14.91 2.66
CA ALA A 49 -1.72 13.67 1.91
C ALA A 49 -2.56 13.89 0.65
N THR A 50 -2.42 12.99 -0.31
CA THR A 50 -3.30 12.94 -1.49
C THR A 50 -4.15 11.68 -1.41
N GLY A 51 -5.38 11.76 -1.88
CA GLY A 51 -6.30 10.63 -1.83
C GLY A 51 -7.34 10.66 -2.94
N ALA A 52 -8.12 9.60 -3.01
CA ALA A 52 -9.27 9.49 -3.91
C ALA A 52 -10.58 9.42 -3.12
N LEU A 53 -11.63 10.01 -3.66
CA LEU A 53 -12.98 9.89 -3.13
C LEU A 53 -13.64 8.61 -3.60
N GLU A 54 -14.23 7.88 -2.66
CA GLU A 54 -14.99 6.65 -2.90
C GLU A 54 -16.35 6.74 -2.20
N ALA A 55 -17.36 6.06 -2.74
CA ALA A 55 -18.63 5.92 -2.03
C ALA A 55 -18.47 4.95 -0.85
N VAL A 56 -19.21 5.17 0.23
CA VAL A 56 -19.11 4.35 1.46
C VAL A 56 -19.41 2.87 1.22
N THR A 57 -20.39 2.60 0.35
CA THR A 57 -20.83 1.24 0.01
C THR A 57 -21.00 1.14 -1.49
N THR A 58 -20.14 0.34 -2.10
CA THR A 58 -20.22 -0.03 -3.51
C THR A 58 -20.39 -1.53 -3.62
N VAL A 59 -21.22 -1.98 -4.57
CA VAL A 59 -21.41 -3.39 -4.87
C VAL A 59 -21.17 -3.60 -6.36
N GLN A 60 -20.30 -4.57 -6.65
CA GLN A 60 -20.06 -5.04 -8.00
C GLN A 60 -21.07 -6.13 -8.33
N VAL A 61 -21.81 -5.95 -9.41
CA VAL A 61 -22.78 -6.94 -9.89
C VAL A 61 -22.17 -7.68 -11.07
N GLY A 62 -22.10 -9.01 -10.96
CA GLY A 62 -21.60 -9.91 -12.00
C GLY A 62 -22.65 -10.91 -12.47
N SER A 63 -22.28 -11.73 -13.46
CA SER A 63 -23.11 -12.87 -13.89
C SER A 63 -22.57 -14.19 -13.34
N GLN A 64 -23.48 -15.08 -12.94
CA GLN A 64 -23.16 -16.45 -12.56
C GLN A 64 -23.28 -17.43 -13.74
N VAL A 65 -24.06 -17.07 -14.76
CA VAL A 65 -24.28 -17.89 -15.96
C VAL A 65 -23.68 -17.21 -17.19
N SER A 66 -23.30 -18.02 -18.17
CA SER A 66 -22.77 -17.51 -19.44
C SER A 66 -23.92 -17.34 -20.44
N GLY A 67 -23.88 -16.28 -21.22
CA GLY A 67 -24.94 -15.95 -22.17
C GLY A 67 -24.62 -14.69 -22.97
N ILE A 68 -25.48 -14.37 -23.92
CA ILE A 68 -25.40 -13.12 -24.69
C ILE A 68 -26.34 -12.12 -24.01
N ILE A 69 -25.90 -10.86 -23.89
CA ILE A 69 -26.73 -9.79 -23.34
C ILE A 69 -27.82 -9.45 -24.35
N GLN A 70 -29.07 -9.77 -24.01
CA GLN A 70 -30.23 -9.53 -24.88
C GLN A 70 -30.82 -8.15 -24.62
N GLU A 71 -30.98 -7.77 -23.34
CA GLU A 71 -31.63 -6.53 -22.93
C GLU A 71 -30.86 -5.86 -21.80
N LEU A 72 -30.81 -4.53 -21.86
CA LEU A 72 -30.24 -3.66 -20.85
C LEU A 72 -31.30 -2.65 -20.42
N TYR A 73 -31.65 -2.62 -19.14
CA TYR A 73 -32.72 -1.77 -18.61
C TYR A 73 -32.23 -0.51 -17.93
N VAL A 74 -30.93 -0.43 -17.61
CA VAL A 74 -30.32 0.68 -16.90
C VAL A 74 -29.02 1.12 -17.57
N ASP A 75 -28.71 2.40 -17.47
CA ASP A 75 -27.46 2.97 -17.96
C ASP A 75 -26.71 3.71 -16.84
N PHE A 76 -25.56 4.30 -17.15
CA PHE A 76 -24.80 5.13 -16.22
C PHE A 76 -25.68 6.22 -15.57
N ASN A 77 -25.46 6.44 -14.27
CA ASN A 77 -26.20 7.38 -13.43
C ASN A 77 -27.69 7.05 -13.22
N SER A 78 -28.16 5.88 -13.66
CA SER A 78 -29.53 5.43 -13.38
C SER A 78 -29.68 5.09 -11.89
N ILE A 79 -30.81 5.50 -11.31
CA ILE A 79 -31.19 5.13 -9.94
C ILE A 79 -31.92 3.79 -10.00
N VAL A 80 -31.48 2.84 -9.19
CA VAL A 80 -32.05 1.50 -9.09
C VAL A 80 -32.44 1.19 -7.66
N ARG A 81 -33.47 0.36 -7.49
CA ARG A 81 -33.88 -0.20 -6.22
C ARG A 81 -33.46 -1.66 -6.12
N GLU A 82 -33.30 -2.14 -4.90
CA GLU A 82 -33.06 -3.55 -4.63
C GLU A 82 -34.13 -4.42 -5.32
N GLY A 83 -33.67 -5.41 -6.08
CA GLY A 83 -34.51 -6.33 -6.86
C GLY A 83 -34.90 -5.85 -8.26
N ASP A 84 -34.64 -4.58 -8.62
CA ASP A 84 -34.90 -4.07 -9.97
C ASP A 84 -34.08 -4.87 -11.00
N VAL A 85 -34.71 -5.20 -12.12
CA VAL A 85 -34.05 -5.89 -13.23
C VAL A 85 -33.17 -4.88 -13.97
N ILE A 86 -31.86 -5.10 -13.96
CA ILE A 86 -30.90 -4.20 -14.61
C ILE A 86 -30.46 -4.70 -15.98
N MET A 87 -30.41 -6.01 -16.17
CA MET A 87 -29.96 -6.64 -17.42
C MET A 87 -30.58 -8.04 -17.55
N ARG A 88 -30.82 -8.49 -18.78
CA ARG A 88 -31.24 -9.86 -19.10
C ARG A 88 -30.31 -10.50 -20.12
N LEU A 89 -29.86 -11.71 -19.82
CA LEU A 89 -29.17 -12.59 -20.76
C LEU A 89 -30.20 -13.38 -21.57
N ASP A 90 -29.81 -13.79 -22.77
CA ASP A 90 -30.61 -14.66 -23.64
C ASP A 90 -31.06 -15.95 -22.90
N PRO A 91 -32.38 -16.14 -22.68
CA PRO A 91 -32.89 -17.27 -21.92
C PRO A 91 -33.10 -18.53 -22.76
N ASP A 92 -33.02 -18.47 -24.09
CA ASP A 92 -33.51 -19.53 -24.99
C ASP A 92 -32.90 -20.92 -24.68
N LEU A 93 -31.60 -20.96 -24.39
CA LEU A 93 -30.90 -22.20 -24.03
C LEU A 93 -31.37 -22.75 -22.67
N PHE A 94 -31.67 -21.88 -21.71
CA PHE A 94 -32.10 -22.25 -20.37
C PHE A 94 -33.57 -22.70 -20.36
N GLU A 95 -34.44 -22.03 -21.14
CA GLU A 95 -35.82 -22.46 -21.35
C GLU A 95 -35.89 -23.84 -22.01
N THR A 96 -35.06 -24.07 -23.03
CA THR A 96 -34.95 -25.39 -23.68
C THR A 96 -34.50 -26.47 -22.68
N GLN A 97 -33.57 -26.14 -21.77
CA GLN A 97 -33.10 -27.06 -20.74
C GLN A 97 -34.19 -27.39 -19.71
N ILE A 98 -35.03 -26.42 -19.34
CA ILE A 98 -36.18 -26.63 -18.46
C ILE A 98 -37.18 -27.56 -19.12
N GLU A 99 -37.53 -27.35 -20.39
CA GLU A 99 -38.47 -28.23 -21.10
C GLU A 99 -37.93 -29.66 -21.20
N GLN A 100 -36.63 -29.85 -21.43
CA GLN A 100 -36.01 -31.17 -21.40
C GLN A 100 -36.07 -31.81 -20.00
N SER A 101 -35.75 -31.07 -18.94
CA SER A 101 -35.80 -31.55 -17.56
C SER A 101 -37.23 -31.90 -17.13
N ARG A 102 -38.22 -31.09 -17.54
CA ARG A 102 -39.64 -31.34 -17.30
C ARG A 102 -40.13 -32.61 -18.01
N ALA A 103 -39.73 -32.83 -19.26
CA ALA A 103 -40.04 -34.07 -19.97
C ALA A 103 -39.44 -35.31 -19.29
N ASN A 104 -38.23 -35.19 -18.74
CA ASN A 104 -37.60 -36.26 -17.97
C ASN A 104 -38.32 -36.57 -16.66
N LEU A 105 -38.80 -35.53 -15.96
CA LEU A 105 -39.64 -35.68 -14.76
C LEU A 105 -40.94 -36.39 -15.09
N LEU A 106 -41.66 -35.94 -16.11
CA LEU A 106 -42.93 -36.55 -16.53
C LEU A 106 -42.77 -38.04 -16.87
N ARG A 107 -41.66 -38.43 -17.52
CA ARG A 107 -41.35 -39.84 -17.78
C ARG A 107 -41.14 -40.62 -16.48
N ALA A 108 -40.38 -40.07 -15.54
CA ALA A 108 -40.12 -40.73 -14.25
C ALA A 108 -41.42 -40.90 -13.43
N GLU A 109 -42.30 -39.90 -13.44
CA GLU A 109 -43.62 -39.96 -12.82
C GLU A 109 -44.50 -41.05 -13.45
N ALA A 110 -44.52 -41.12 -14.79
CA ALA A 110 -45.24 -42.17 -15.50
C ALA A 110 -44.72 -43.58 -15.17
N ASP A 111 -43.42 -43.73 -14.95
CA ASP A 111 -42.82 -45.00 -14.51
C ASP A 111 -43.20 -45.37 -13.07
N VAL A 112 -43.28 -44.40 -12.16
CA VAL A 112 -43.81 -44.62 -10.80
C VAL A 112 -45.25 -45.11 -10.85
N GLU A 113 -46.10 -44.46 -11.65
CA GLU A 113 -47.50 -44.88 -11.77
C GLU A 113 -47.62 -46.31 -12.32
N ARG A 114 -46.84 -46.64 -13.36
CA ARG A 114 -46.78 -48.00 -13.92
C ARG A 114 -46.34 -49.04 -12.87
N LEU A 115 -45.33 -48.73 -12.05
CA LEU A 115 -44.83 -49.63 -11.02
C LEU A 115 -45.78 -49.74 -9.82
N ARG A 116 -46.53 -48.66 -9.52
CA ARG A 116 -47.55 -48.65 -8.48
C ARG A 116 -48.66 -49.65 -8.79
N VAL A 117 -49.13 -49.69 -10.04
CA VAL A 117 -50.08 -50.72 -10.51
C VAL A 117 -49.49 -52.12 -10.33
N GLY A 118 -48.20 -52.31 -10.66
CA GLY A 118 -47.50 -53.59 -10.45
C GLY A 118 -47.44 -54.04 -8.99
N VAL A 119 -47.29 -53.09 -8.04
CA VAL A 119 -47.37 -53.38 -6.60
C VAL A 119 -48.79 -53.80 -6.22
N GLU A 120 -49.83 -53.11 -6.70
CA GLU A 120 -51.23 -53.46 -6.42
C GLU A 120 -51.60 -54.86 -6.93
N ASP A 121 -51.12 -55.23 -8.12
CA ASP A 121 -51.28 -56.57 -8.68
C ASP A 121 -50.60 -57.63 -7.82
N ALA A 122 -49.34 -57.40 -7.43
CA ALA A 122 -48.58 -58.31 -6.56
C ALA A 122 -49.23 -58.47 -5.18
N GLN A 123 -49.76 -57.38 -4.60
CA GLN A 123 -50.51 -57.41 -3.34
C GLN A 123 -51.79 -58.24 -3.47
N THR A 124 -52.53 -58.07 -4.57
CA THR A 124 -53.75 -58.83 -4.83
C THR A 124 -53.46 -60.32 -4.98
N GLN A 125 -52.38 -60.67 -5.68
CA GLN A 125 -51.94 -62.05 -5.83
C GLN A 125 -51.53 -62.66 -4.48
N LEU A 126 -50.78 -61.93 -3.65
CA LEU A 126 -50.41 -62.38 -2.32
C LEU A 126 -51.63 -62.61 -1.42
N ARG A 127 -52.64 -61.73 -1.47
CA ARG A 127 -53.90 -61.94 -0.73
C ARG A 127 -54.57 -63.25 -1.12
N ARG A 128 -54.71 -63.50 -2.43
CA ARG A 128 -55.28 -64.76 -2.94
C ARG A 128 -54.46 -65.98 -2.52
N SER A 129 -53.13 -65.91 -2.63
CA SER A 129 -52.24 -67.00 -2.19
C SER A 129 -52.36 -67.27 -0.69
N ARG A 130 -52.50 -66.24 0.15
CA ARG A 130 -52.72 -66.42 1.60
C ARG A 130 -54.06 -67.11 1.89
N ASP A 131 -55.13 -66.69 1.23
CA ASP A 131 -56.46 -67.30 1.41
C ASP A 131 -56.46 -68.78 1.00
N LEU A 132 -55.81 -69.12 -0.12
CA LEU A 132 -55.67 -70.50 -0.60
C LEU A 132 -54.76 -71.35 0.30
N SER A 133 -53.66 -70.77 0.79
CA SER A 133 -52.75 -71.46 1.72
C SER A 133 -53.43 -71.74 3.07
N ALA A 134 -54.28 -70.84 3.56
CA ALA A 134 -55.07 -71.05 4.78
C ALA A 134 -56.10 -72.19 4.63
N ALA A 135 -56.47 -72.51 3.39
CA ALA A 135 -57.31 -73.65 3.04
C ALA A 135 -56.51 -74.92 2.66
N ASP A 136 -55.19 -74.93 2.86
CA ASP A 136 -54.26 -76.01 2.49
C ASP A 136 -54.29 -76.38 0.98
N LEU A 137 -54.63 -75.42 0.11
CA LEU A 137 -54.78 -75.64 -1.34
C LEU A 137 -53.52 -75.36 -2.17
N ILE A 138 -52.50 -74.72 -1.58
CA ILE A 138 -51.21 -74.43 -2.22
C ILE A 138 -50.04 -74.76 -1.30
N SER A 139 -48.84 -74.92 -1.87
CA SER A 139 -47.63 -75.19 -1.09
C SER A 139 -47.08 -73.94 -0.38
N PRO A 140 -46.37 -74.08 0.76
CA PRO A 140 -45.69 -72.96 1.42
C PRO A 140 -44.71 -72.21 0.50
N THR A 141 -44.04 -72.93 -0.40
CA THR A 141 -43.12 -72.35 -1.40
C THR A 141 -43.85 -71.38 -2.36
N GLU A 142 -45.09 -71.67 -2.73
CA GLU A 142 -45.89 -70.78 -3.59
C GLU A 142 -46.30 -69.49 -2.86
N LEU A 143 -46.61 -69.59 -1.57
CA LEU A 143 -46.89 -68.42 -0.74
C LEU A 143 -45.64 -67.54 -0.58
N GLU A 144 -44.49 -68.14 -0.26
CA GLU A 144 -43.20 -67.44 -0.17
C GLU A 144 -42.82 -66.74 -1.48
N ALA A 145 -43.09 -67.39 -2.63
CA ALA A 145 -42.87 -66.79 -3.94
C ALA A 145 -43.72 -65.52 -4.15
N ALA A 146 -44.99 -65.53 -3.74
CA ALA A 146 -45.86 -64.35 -3.80
C ALA A 146 -45.38 -63.22 -2.87
N GLU A 147 -44.86 -63.55 -1.68
CA GLU A 147 -44.30 -62.56 -0.76
C GLU A 147 -43.00 -61.94 -1.28
N VAL A 148 -42.12 -62.74 -1.89
CA VAL A 148 -40.91 -62.24 -2.56
C VAL A 148 -41.28 -61.35 -3.75
N ALA A 149 -42.31 -61.72 -4.54
CA ALA A 149 -42.78 -60.92 -5.66
C ALA A 149 -43.28 -59.54 -5.22
N LEU A 150 -44.08 -59.46 -4.14
CA LEU A 150 -44.51 -58.19 -3.58
C LEU A 150 -43.33 -57.34 -3.12
N ARG A 151 -42.41 -57.90 -2.33
CA ARG A 151 -41.22 -57.18 -1.86
C ARG A 151 -40.35 -56.67 -3.00
N SER A 152 -40.24 -57.44 -4.08
CA SER A 152 -39.53 -57.03 -5.30
C SER A 152 -40.21 -55.85 -5.99
N ALA A 153 -41.54 -55.89 -6.14
CA ALA A 153 -42.31 -54.80 -6.72
C ALA A 153 -42.22 -53.52 -5.88
N GLU A 154 -42.32 -53.62 -4.55
CA GLU A 154 -42.15 -52.49 -3.63
C GLU A 154 -40.75 -51.87 -3.71
N ALA A 155 -39.71 -52.70 -3.82
CA ALA A 155 -38.35 -52.23 -4.01
C ALA A 155 -38.16 -51.50 -5.36
N GLN A 156 -38.82 -51.98 -6.43
CA GLN A 156 -38.80 -51.32 -7.73
C GLN A 156 -39.53 -49.97 -7.69
N LEU A 157 -40.72 -49.91 -7.06
CA LEU A 157 -41.46 -48.66 -6.87
C LEU A 157 -40.60 -47.64 -6.12
N LYS A 158 -39.99 -48.04 -5.00
CA LYS A 158 -39.09 -47.18 -4.22
C LYS A 158 -37.90 -46.68 -5.05
N SER A 159 -37.36 -47.51 -5.93
CA SER A 159 -36.29 -47.10 -6.85
C SER A 159 -36.77 -46.07 -7.87
N ALA A 160 -38.00 -46.17 -8.36
CA ALA A 160 -38.56 -45.21 -9.31
C ALA A 160 -38.95 -43.88 -8.62
N GLU A 161 -39.46 -43.93 -7.39
CA GLU A 161 -39.68 -42.72 -6.58
C GLU A 161 -38.38 -41.94 -6.36
N ALA A 162 -37.26 -42.64 -6.13
CA ALA A 162 -35.94 -42.02 -6.06
C ALA A 162 -35.50 -41.39 -7.40
N GLN A 163 -35.89 -41.97 -8.54
CA GLN A 163 -35.63 -41.37 -9.86
C GLN A 163 -36.47 -40.12 -10.11
N VAL A 164 -37.72 -40.07 -9.64
CA VAL A 164 -38.54 -38.85 -9.66
C VAL A 164 -37.85 -37.75 -8.85
N THR A 165 -37.41 -38.05 -7.63
CA THR A 165 -36.69 -37.07 -6.79
C THR A 165 -35.42 -36.53 -7.49
N GLN A 166 -34.68 -37.40 -8.20
CA GLN A 166 -33.52 -37.00 -8.98
C GLN A 166 -33.90 -36.09 -10.16
N ALA A 167 -34.99 -36.40 -10.87
CA ALA A 167 -35.47 -35.61 -11.99
C ALA A 167 -35.99 -34.23 -11.54
N GLU A 168 -36.70 -34.17 -10.41
CA GLU A 168 -37.14 -32.92 -9.77
C GLU A 168 -35.95 -32.02 -9.41
N ALA A 169 -34.89 -32.60 -8.80
CA ALA A 169 -33.68 -31.85 -8.49
C ALA A 169 -33.00 -31.29 -9.74
N SER A 170 -33.00 -32.04 -10.85
CA SER A 170 -32.48 -31.58 -12.14
C SER A 170 -33.32 -30.46 -12.75
N LEU A 171 -34.65 -30.53 -12.62
CA LEU A 171 -35.56 -29.46 -13.06
C LEU A 171 -35.31 -28.19 -12.25
N ASN A 172 -35.29 -28.29 -10.92
CA ASN A 172 -35.00 -27.15 -10.04
C ASN A 172 -33.64 -26.50 -10.37
N GLN A 173 -32.60 -27.29 -10.62
CA GLN A 173 -31.31 -26.76 -11.05
C GLN A 173 -31.40 -25.99 -12.38
N SER A 174 -32.23 -26.45 -13.32
CA SER A 174 -32.46 -25.78 -14.60
C SER A 174 -33.22 -24.46 -14.42
N GLU A 175 -34.21 -24.45 -13.53
CA GLU A 175 -34.99 -23.26 -13.16
C GLU A 175 -34.13 -22.19 -12.48
N VAL A 176 -33.30 -22.57 -11.50
CA VAL A 176 -32.34 -21.65 -10.86
C VAL A 176 -31.36 -21.07 -11.87
N ASN A 177 -30.88 -21.87 -12.82
CA ASN A 177 -30.00 -21.36 -13.87
C ASN A 177 -30.72 -20.35 -14.79
N LEU A 178 -32.01 -20.55 -15.08
CA LEU A 178 -32.82 -19.58 -15.80
C LEU A 178 -33.01 -18.30 -14.96
N GLU A 179 -33.25 -18.39 -13.66
CA GLU A 179 -33.36 -17.20 -12.80
C GLU A 179 -32.08 -16.36 -12.82
N HIS A 180 -30.91 -17.01 -12.86
CA HIS A 180 -29.62 -16.34 -12.98
C HIS A 180 -29.40 -15.63 -14.34
N THR A 181 -30.26 -15.83 -15.35
CA THR A 181 -30.22 -15.04 -16.59
C THR A 181 -30.72 -13.61 -16.38
N VAL A 182 -31.52 -13.38 -15.34
CA VAL A 182 -32.07 -12.07 -14.99
C VAL A 182 -31.21 -11.45 -13.89
N ILE A 183 -30.38 -10.49 -14.27
CA ILE A 183 -29.51 -9.80 -13.33
C ILE A 183 -30.30 -8.67 -12.65
N ARG A 184 -30.31 -8.70 -11.32
CA ARG A 184 -31.02 -7.74 -10.46
C ARG A 184 -30.05 -6.90 -9.64
N ALA A 185 -30.48 -5.70 -9.25
CA ALA A 185 -29.74 -4.87 -8.33
C ALA A 185 -29.77 -5.48 -6.90
N PRO A 186 -28.62 -5.72 -6.26
CA PRO A 186 -28.56 -6.28 -4.90
C PRO A 186 -28.79 -5.25 -3.80
N ILE A 187 -28.73 -3.96 -4.11
CA ILE A 187 -28.93 -2.85 -3.19
C ILE A 187 -29.64 -1.69 -3.91
N ASP A 188 -30.34 -0.85 -3.14
CA ASP A 188 -30.74 0.47 -3.61
C ASP A 188 -29.50 1.33 -3.89
N GLY A 189 -29.49 2.08 -4.99
CA GLY A 189 -28.34 2.94 -5.31
C GLY A 189 -28.35 3.54 -6.70
N ILE A 190 -27.18 4.05 -7.09
CA ILE A 190 -26.95 4.67 -8.40
C ILE A 190 -25.90 3.85 -9.13
N VAL A 191 -26.16 3.52 -10.40
CA VAL A 191 -25.21 2.83 -11.27
C VAL A 191 -24.06 3.78 -11.60
N THR A 192 -22.87 3.54 -11.03
CA THR A 192 -21.68 4.37 -11.26
C THR A 192 -20.91 3.92 -12.49
N SER A 193 -20.93 2.63 -12.81
CA SER A 193 -20.19 2.08 -13.94
C SER A 193 -20.97 0.94 -14.58
N ARG A 194 -20.90 0.89 -15.92
CA ARG A 194 -21.41 -0.19 -16.77
C ARG A 194 -20.26 -0.64 -17.67
N LEU A 195 -19.89 -1.92 -17.58
CA LEU A 195 -18.73 -2.49 -18.29
C LEU A 195 -19.13 -3.40 -19.46
N VAL A 196 -20.42 -3.42 -19.83
CA VAL A 196 -20.96 -4.31 -20.86
C VAL A 196 -21.99 -3.65 -21.75
N ASP A 197 -22.07 -4.10 -23.00
CA ASP A 197 -23.02 -3.62 -24.02
C ASP A 197 -24.00 -4.71 -24.49
N ILE A 198 -25.14 -4.29 -25.04
CA ILE A 198 -26.13 -5.20 -25.64
C ILE A 198 -25.47 -5.95 -26.80
N GLY A 199 -25.70 -7.27 -26.87
CA GLY A 199 -25.10 -8.16 -27.86
C GLY A 199 -23.71 -8.68 -27.51
N GLN A 200 -23.11 -8.23 -26.40
CA GLN A 200 -21.85 -8.79 -25.91
C GLN A 200 -22.08 -10.16 -25.25
N THR A 201 -21.13 -11.08 -25.46
CA THR A 201 -21.13 -12.39 -24.80
C THR A 201 -20.42 -12.31 -23.45
N VAL A 202 -21.09 -12.77 -22.40
CA VAL A 202 -20.55 -12.87 -21.05
C VAL A 202 -20.20 -14.33 -20.77
N ALA A 203 -18.98 -14.57 -20.31
CA ALA A 203 -18.50 -15.90 -19.92
C ALA A 203 -18.18 -15.92 -18.43
N ALA A 204 -18.96 -16.67 -17.65
CA ALA A 204 -18.85 -16.77 -16.19
C ALA A 204 -18.11 -18.06 -15.72
N SER A 205 -17.34 -18.71 -16.61
CA SER A 205 -16.82 -20.06 -16.37
C SER A 205 -15.63 -20.16 -15.40
N PHE A 206 -14.80 -19.12 -15.29
CA PHE A 206 -13.61 -19.12 -14.42
C PHE A 206 -13.59 -18.01 -13.38
N GLN A 207 -14.25 -16.89 -13.67
CA GLN A 207 -14.36 -15.71 -12.81
C GLN A 207 -15.63 -14.97 -13.21
N ALA A 208 -16.39 -14.48 -12.23
CA ALA A 208 -17.58 -13.69 -12.50
C ALA A 208 -17.13 -12.33 -13.05
N PRO A 209 -17.46 -11.98 -14.31
CA PRO A 209 -17.10 -10.68 -14.84
C PRO A 209 -17.89 -9.58 -14.13
N GLU A 210 -17.24 -8.47 -13.84
CA GLU A 210 -17.91 -7.27 -13.32
C GLU A 210 -18.73 -6.62 -14.45
N LEU A 211 -20.05 -6.55 -14.28
CA LEU A 211 -20.97 -5.99 -15.26
C LEU A 211 -21.33 -4.55 -14.90
N PHE A 212 -21.66 -4.34 -13.62
CA PHE A 212 -22.06 -3.04 -13.09
C PHE A 212 -21.41 -2.79 -11.75
N VAL A 213 -21.21 -1.50 -11.44
CA VAL A 213 -20.88 -1.03 -10.10
C VAL A 213 -22.01 -0.12 -9.65
N ILE A 214 -22.59 -0.43 -8.48
CA ILE A 214 -23.69 0.32 -7.88
C ILE A 214 -23.19 0.93 -6.57
N ALA A 215 -23.33 2.25 -6.42
CA ALA A 215 -23.06 2.95 -5.18
C ALA A 215 -24.36 3.16 -4.41
N ALA A 216 -24.41 2.75 -3.14
CA ALA A 216 -25.63 2.81 -2.32
C ALA A 216 -26.07 4.24 -2.02
N ASP A 217 -25.14 5.08 -1.59
CA ASP A 217 -25.41 6.43 -1.12
C ASP A 217 -24.22 7.33 -1.44
N LEU A 218 -24.45 8.36 -2.28
CA LEU A 218 -23.45 9.37 -2.63
C LEU A 218 -23.45 10.56 -1.67
N THR A 219 -24.41 10.64 -0.74
CA THR A 219 -24.44 11.69 0.29
C THR A 219 -23.39 11.46 1.38
N LYS A 220 -22.87 10.23 1.47
CA LYS A 220 -21.78 9.85 2.37
C LYS A 220 -20.62 9.34 1.52
N MET A 221 -19.55 10.10 1.51
CA MET A 221 -18.32 9.77 0.79
C MET A 221 -17.22 9.43 1.77
N ARG A 222 -16.20 8.73 1.29
CA ARG A 222 -14.94 8.53 2.01
C ARG A 222 -13.81 9.01 1.15
N VAL A 223 -12.84 9.67 1.76
CA VAL A 223 -11.55 9.92 1.13
C VAL A 223 -10.60 8.83 1.61
N ILE A 224 -10.02 8.09 0.67
CA ILE A 224 -8.92 7.17 0.93
C ILE A 224 -7.63 7.97 0.67
N ALA A 225 -7.05 8.49 1.74
CA ALA A 225 -5.84 9.31 1.68
C ALA A 225 -4.60 8.43 1.90
N ASP A 226 -3.63 8.54 1.00
CA ASP A 226 -2.35 7.84 1.10
C ASP A 226 -1.38 8.68 1.92
N ILE A 227 -1.13 8.23 3.16
CA ILE A 227 -0.26 8.93 4.11
C ILE A 227 1.10 8.26 4.13
N ASP A 228 2.17 9.06 4.08
CA ASP A 228 3.55 8.57 4.13
C ASP A 228 3.87 7.83 5.45
N GLU A 229 4.72 6.80 5.36
CA GLU A 229 5.19 6.03 6.51
C GLU A 229 5.79 6.91 7.62
N SER A 230 6.44 8.02 7.27
CA SER A 230 7.05 8.94 8.24
C SER A 230 6.02 9.69 9.09
N ASP A 231 4.78 9.85 8.60
CA ASP A 231 3.74 10.65 9.26
C ASP A 231 2.59 9.81 9.85
N VAL A 232 2.36 8.59 9.37
CA VAL A 232 1.24 7.73 9.84
C VAL A 232 1.25 7.51 11.37
N GLY A 233 2.43 7.45 11.99
CA GLY A 233 2.56 7.26 13.44
C GLY A 233 1.96 8.39 14.28
N ARG A 234 1.75 9.56 13.68
CA ARG A 234 1.22 10.77 14.33
C ARG A 234 -0.29 10.95 14.15
N ILE A 235 -0.93 10.07 13.38
CA ILE A 235 -2.35 10.19 13.06
C ILE A 235 -3.17 9.29 13.96
N ARG A 236 -4.36 9.76 14.35
CA ARG A 236 -5.30 9.04 15.19
C ARG A 236 -6.72 9.16 14.62
N PRO A 237 -7.57 8.15 14.86
CA PRO A 237 -9.00 8.28 14.58
C PRO A 237 -9.62 9.47 15.31
N ASN A 238 -10.70 9.99 14.75
CA ASN A 238 -11.43 11.19 15.21
C ASN A 238 -10.67 12.51 15.11
N GLN A 239 -9.52 12.56 14.42
CA GLN A 239 -8.87 13.82 14.08
C GLN A 239 -9.67 14.58 13.00
N ARG A 240 -9.67 15.91 13.10
CA ARG A 240 -10.30 16.79 12.11
C ARG A 240 -9.44 16.83 10.85
N VAL A 241 -10.10 16.74 9.72
CA VAL A 241 -9.47 16.81 8.40
C VAL A 241 -10.13 17.91 7.61
N THR A 242 -9.33 18.71 6.91
CA THR A 242 -9.80 19.60 5.87
C THR A 242 -9.23 19.12 4.54
N PHE A 243 -10.04 19.08 3.50
CA PHE A 243 -9.58 18.69 2.17
C PHE A 243 -10.18 19.58 1.10
N THR A 244 -9.46 19.71 0.00
CA THR A 244 -9.94 20.31 -1.24
C THR A 244 -9.93 19.25 -2.34
N VAL A 245 -10.78 19.44 -3.34
CA VAL A 245 -10.80 18.59 -4.54
C VAL A 245 -10.42 19.42 -5.75
N ASP A 246 -9.77 18.81 -6.74
CA ASP A 246 -9.29 19.53 -7.92
C ASP A 246 -10.42 20.24 -8.68
N ALA A 247 -11.64 19.70 -8.62
CA ALA A 247 -12.83 20.29 -9.22
C ALA A 247 -13.31 21.56 -8.50
N TYR A 248 -12.98 21.74 -7.22
CA TYR A 248 -13.41 22.83 -6.35
C TYR A 248 -12.23 23.31 -5.47
N PRO A 249 -11.19 23.95 -6.05
CA PRO A 249 -9.98 24.30 -5.32
C PRO A 249 -10.18 25.42 -4.30
N GLU A 250 -11.22 26.25 -4.46
CA GLU A 250 -11.54 27.36 -3.54
C GLU A 250 -12.49 26.93 -2.40
N GLU A 251 -13.07 25.73 -2.46
CA GLU A 251 -14.02 25.23 -1.46
C GLU A 251 -13.31 24.24 -0.52
N LEU A 252 -13.36 24.53 0.78
CA LEU A 252 -12.81 23.67 1.82
C LEU A 252 -13.91 22.73 2.32
N PHE A 253 -13.66 21.42 2.19
CA PHE A 253 -14.52 20.39 2.75
C PHE A 253 -13.94 19.89 4.07
N GLU A 254 -14.84 19.55 5.00
CA GLU A 254 -14.46 19.01 6.30
C GLU A 254 -14.72 17.50 6.33
N GLY A 255 -13.84 16.77 7.00
CA GLY A 255 -13.95 15.34 7.22
C GLY A 255 -13.38 14.94 8.57
N THR A 256 -13.55 13.68 8.94
CA THR A 256 -13.00 13.12 10.17
C THR A 256 -12.30 11.80 9.87
N VAL A 257 -11.13 11.57 10.47
CA VAL A 257 -10.43 10.29 10.33
C VAL A 257 -11.26 9.19 10.98
N SER A 258 -11.72 8.23 10.17
CA SER A 258 -12.52 7.10 10.61
C SER A 258 -11.62 5.98 11.13
N GLN A 259 -10.62 5.61 10.32
CA GLN A 259 -9.67 4.55 10.63
C GLN A 259 -8.41 4.66 9.76
N ILE A 260 -7.33 4.02 10.21
CA ILE A 260 -6.08 3.90 9.46
C ILE A 260 -5.92 2.42 9.10
N ARG A 261 -5.76 2.08 7.81
CA ARG A 261 -5.52 0.69 7.40
C ARG A 261 -4.11 0.27 7.80
N LEU A 262 -3.98 -0.94 8.34
CA LEU A 262 -2.69 -1.47 8.77
C LEU A 262 -1.87 -2.08 7.62
N GLU A 263 -2.54 -2.45 6.53
CA GLU A 263 -1.88 -2.96 5.33
C GLU A 263 -1.25 -1.80 4.56
N PRO A 264 0.09 -1.77 4.41
CA PRO A 264 0.74 -0.73 3.64
C PRO A 264 0.51 -0.92 2.14
N ILE A 265 0.39 0.18 1.42
CA ILE A 265 0.35 0.21 -0.04
C ILE A 265 1.75 0.60 -0.54
N LEU A 266 2.30 -0.20 -1.45
CA LEU A 266 3.59 0.09 -2.08
C LEU A 266 3.37 0.58 -3.51
N THR A 267 3.49 1.89 -3.71
CA THR A 267 3.41 2.50 -5.04
C THR A 267 4.78 3.05 -5.38
N GLN A 268 5.42 2.51 -6.43
CA GLN A 268 6.75 2.96 -6.89
C GLN A 268 7.82 2.98 -5.77
N ASN A 269 7.86 1.94 -4.93
CA ASN A 269 8.78 1.82 -3.79
C ASN A 269 8.58 2.86 -2.66
N VAL A 270 7.51 3.67 -2.71
CA VAL A 270 7.07 4.50 -1.60
C VAL A 270 6.03 3.74 -0.80
N VAL A 271 6.23 3.66 0.52
CA VAL A 271 5.31 2.99 1.45
C VAL A 271 4.33 4.03 1.98
N THR A 272 3.05 3.81 1.72
CA THR A 272 1.96 4.64 2.26
C THR A 272 0.96 3.79 3.03
N TYR A 273 0.25 4.42 3.94
CA TYR A 273 -0.84 3.82 4.70
C TYR A 273 -2.14 4.51 4.33
N ALA A 274 -3.08 3.74 3.79
CA ALA A 274 -4.39 4.25 3.43
C ALA A 274 -5.20 4.62 4.67
N THR A 275 -5.47 5.90 4.83
CA THR A 275 -6.29 6.45 5.91
C THR A 275 -7.67 6.77 5.38
N VAL A 276 -8.69 6.19 6.02
CA VAL A 276 -10.09 6.35 5.63
C VAL A 276 -10.67 7.55 6.37
N ILE A 277 -11.16 8.52 5.63
CA ILE A 277 -11.68 9.77 6.15
C ILE A 277 -13.14 9.87 5.72
N ASP A 278 -14.05 9.98 6.68
CA ASP A 278 -15.47 10.15 6.38
C ASP A 278 -15.72 11.61 5.95
N ALA A 279 -16.34 11.77 4.78
CA ALA A 279 -16.59 13.04 4.11
C ALA A 279 -18.09 13.20 3.80
N PRO A 280 -18.84 14.01 4.56
CA PRO A 280 -20.24 14.27 4.28
C PRO A 280 -20.41 15.05 2.97
N ASN A 281 -21.37 14.64 2.13
CA ASN A 281 -21.65 15.22 0.83
C ASN A 281 -23.15 15.54 0.64
N PRO A 282 -23.75 16.39 1.49
CA PRO A 282 -25.18 16.69 1.43
C PRO A 282 -25.60 17.38 0.12
N GLU A 283 -24.68 18.12 -0.51
CA GLU A 283 -24.94 18.86 -1.75
C GLU A 283 -24.63 18.05 -3.02
N LEU A 284 -24.18 16.79 -2.90
CA LEU A 284 -23.81 15.90 -4.02
C LEU A 284 -22.76 16.49 -4.98
N LYS A 285 -21.94 17.44 -4.50
CA LYS A 285 -20.82 18.04 -5.23
C LYS A 285 -19.69 17.05 -5.43
N LEU A 286 -19.39 16.28 -4.39
CA LEU A 286 -18.34 15.28 -4.40
C LEU A 286 -18.79 14.05 -5.20
N LYS A 287 -17.94 13.57 -6.11
CA LYS A 287 -18.21 12.38 -6.91
C LYS A 287 -17.13 11.31 -6.68
N PRO A 288 -17.47 10.02 -6.75
CA PRO A 288 -16.48 8.95 -6.71
C PRO A 288 -15.41 9.14 -7.81
N GLY A 289 -14.15 8.84 -7.48
CA GLY A 289 -12.99 8.97 -8.36
C GLY A 289 -12.35 10.36 -8.41
N MET A 290 -12.87 11.36 -7.67
CA MET A 290 -12.20 12.66 -7.55
C MET A 290 -10.93 12.55 -6.71
N THR A 291 -9.87 13.22 -7.14
CA THR A 291 -8.66 13.40 -6.33
C THR A 291 -8.88 14.50 -5.28
N ALA A 292 -8.50 14.21 -4.05
CA ALA A 292 -8.51 15.16 -2.94
C ALA A 292 -7.10 15.40 -2.43
N THR A 293 -6.80 16.67 -2.16
CA THR A 293 -5.66 17.08 -1.34
C THR A 293 -6.14 17.24 0.09
N VAL A 294 -5.58 16.43 0.98
CA VAL A 294 -6.04 16.25 2.34
C VAL A 294 -5.02 16.84 3.30
N THR A 295 -5.51 17.61 4.26
CA THR A 295 -4.72 18.17 5.34
C THR A 295 -5.32 17.69 6.66
N VAL A 296 -4.60 16.80 7.33
CA VAL A 296 -5.00 16.22 8.63
C VAL A 296 -4.42 17.09 9.75
N GLU A 297 -5.26 17.58 10.66
CA GLU A 297 -4.80 18.31 11.84
C GLU A 297 -4.34 17.34 12.93
N VAL A 298 -3.03 17.28 13.18
CA VAL A 298 -2.42 16.39 14.18
C VAL A 298 -2.48 17.02 15.56
N ALA A 299 -2.11 18.30 15.66
CA ALA A 299 -2.12 19.05 16.91
C ALA A 299 -2.45 20.53 16.65
N ARG A 300 -3.22 21.11 17.56
CA ARG A 300 -3.63 22.52 17.53
C ARG A 300 -3.32 23.18 18.87
N ARG A 301 -2.76 24.38 18.81
CA ARG A 301 -2.52 25.27 19.96
C ARG A 301 -3.08 26.64 19.63
N ASN A 302 -4.07 27.05 20.41
CA ASN A 302 -4.75 28.33 20.21
C ASN A 302 -4.02 29.41 21.01
N ALA A 303 -3.86 30.60 20.41
CA ALA A 303 -3.22 31.76 21.04
C ALA A 303 -1.81 31.48 21.63
N ALA A 304 -1.01 30.66 20.95
CA ALA A 304 0.37 30.38 21.35
C ALA A 304 1.32 31.50 20.91
N LEU A 305 2.43 31.69 21.63
CA LEU A 305 3.53 32.54 21.18
C LEU A 305 4.29 31.83 20.06
N ARG A 306 4.32 32.44 18.88
CA ARG A 306 4.90 31.89 17.66
C ARG A 306 6.32 32.40 17.47
N VAL A 307 7.27 31.48 17.47
CA VAL A 307 8.67 31.76 17.14
C VAL A 307 8.89 31.40 15.68
N PRO A 308 9.21 32.37 14.79
CA PRO A 308 9.48 32.11 13.39
C PRO A 308 10.64 31.11 13.24
N ASN A 309 10.46 30.10 12.40
CA ASN A 309 11.46 29.04 12.19
C ASN A 309 12.79 29.60 11.63
N ALA A 310 12.73 30.74 10.91
CA ALA A 310 13.92 31.46 10.44
C ALA A 310 14.84 31.90 11.60
N ALA A 311 14.27 32.32 12.74
CA ALA A 311 15.04 32.73 13.92
C ALA A 311 15.67 31.52 14.63
N VAL A 312 14.97 30.38 14.66
CA VAL A 312 15.45 29.12 15.25
C VAL A 312 16.61 28.52 14.45
N ARG A 313 16.57 28.68 13.12
CA ARG A 313 17.61 28.19 12.20
C ARG A 313 18.83 29.10 12.13
N PHE A 314 18.75 30.33 12.64
CA PHE A 314 19.83 31.28 12.56
C PHE A 314 21.05 30.82 13.39
N ARG A 315 22.17 30.59 12.70
CA ARG A 315 23.46 30.21 13.28
C ARG A 315 24.45 31.35 13.01
N PRO A 316 24.67 32.27 13.96
CA PRO A 316 25.59 33.37 13.74
C PRO A 316 27.03 32.86 13.64
N THR A 317 27.80 33.43 12.70
CA THR A 317 29.21 33.09 12.50
C THR A 317 30.13 34.09 13.19
N PRO A 318 31.39 33.74 13.50
CA PRO A 318 32.35 34.69 14.06
C PRO A 318 32.53 35.96 13.21
N ALA A 319 32.39 35.86 11.88
CA ALA A 319 32.44 36.99 10.96
C ALA A 319 31.24 37.95 11.12
N MET A 320 30.07 37.45 11.50
CA MET A 320 28.88 38.28 11.78
C MET A 320 29.04 39.07 13.09
N PHE A 321 29.61 38.45 14.13
CA PHE A 321 29.96 39.16 15.37
C PHE A 321 31.04 40.22 15.12
N ALA A 322 32.06 39.90 14.31
CA ALA A 322 33.09 40.85 13.91
C ALA A 322 32.52 42.02 13.09
N ALA A 323 31.57 41.76 12.18
CA ALA A 323 30.88 42.80 11.42
C ALA A 323 30.09 43.76 12.33
N LEU A 324 29.51 43.26 13.42
CA LEU A 324 28.81 44.04 14.44
C LEU A 324 29.73 44.68 15.50
N ASN A 325 31.05 44.56 15.37
CA ASN A 325 32.04 44.98 16.38
C ASN A 325 31.80 44.39 17.78
N GLN A 326 31.32 43.14 17.84
CA GLN A 326 31.02 42.44 19.08
C GLN A 326 31.97 41.26 19.31
N PRO A 327 32.36 40.97 20.56
CA PRO A 327 33.10 39.76 20.87
C PRO A 327 32.24 38.54 20.61
N ALA A 328 32.71 37.60 19.78
CA ALA A 328 32.01 36.34 19.58
C ALA A 328 31.92 35.57 20.92
N PRO A 329 30.80 34.91 21.23
CA PRO A 329 30.69 34.03 22.39
C PRO A 329 31.81 32.97 22.42
N ALA A 330 32.30 32.60 23.61
CA ALA A 330 33.41 31.65 23.79
C ALA A 330 33.16 30.29 23.10
N GLU A 331 31.89 29.90 22.96
CA GLU A 331 31.42 28.68 22.29
C GLU A 331 31.68 28.67 20.78
N LEU A 332 31.70 29.84 20.13
CA LEU A 332 31.98 30.00 18.70
C LEU A 332 33.47 30.27 18.41
N GLN A 333 34.27 30.52 19.44
CA GLN A 333 35.72 30.72 19.35
C GLN A 333 36.52 29.41 19.48
N GLY A 334 35.86 28.28 19.76
CA GLY A 334 36.46 26.95 19.77
C GLY A 334 36.58 26.35 18.36
N GLY A 335 37.80 26.29 17.82
CA GLY A 335 38.09 25.48 16.62
C GLY A 335 37.77 23.99 16.84
N PRO A 336 37.74 23.17 15.76
CA PRO A 336 37.39 21.74 15.84
C PRO A 336 38.24 21.02 16.91
N PRO A 337 37.69 20.01 17.61
CA PRO A 337 38.40 19.33 18.69
C PRO A 337 39.74 18.80 18.17
N ARG A 338 40.83 19.36 18.71
CA ARG A 338 42.19 18.85 18.55
C ARG A 338 42.34 17.56 19.35
N ASN A 339 41.75 16.48 18.88
CA ASN A 339 42.11 15.14 19.32
C ASN A 339 41.94 14.13 18.19
N ALA A 340 42.80 14.27 17.17
CA ALA A 340 43.05 13.23 16.18
C ALA A 340 44.43 13.42 15.53
N MET A 341 45.50 13.43 16.33
CA MET A 341 46.84 13.04 15.85
C MET A 341 47.77 12.81 17.05
N ALA A 342 47.72 11.59 17.57
CA ALA A 342 48.82 10.95 18.28
C ALA A 342 48.68 9.44 18.06
N SER A 343 49.29 8.96 16.98
CA SER A 343 49.56 7.53 16.83
C SER A 343 50.73 7.16 17.74
N PRO A 344 50.62 6.17 18.64
CA PRO A 344 51.76 5.43 19.12
C PRO A 344 52.01 4.22 18.20
N THR A 345 53.26 4.10 17.80
CA THR A 345 53.92 3.00 17.11
C THR A 345 53.86 1.65 17.85
N GLY A 346 53.70 0.57 17.07
CA GLY A 346 54.03 -0.84 17.40
C GLY A 346 52.99 -1.58 18.22
N ASP A 347 52.57 -2.81 17.92
CA ASP A 347 53.09 -3.89 17.11
C ASP A 347 51.95 -4.91 16.90
N ARG A 348 51.81 -5.49 15.70
CA ARG A 348 51.31 -6.87 15.47
C ARG A 348 51.28 -7.20 13.98
N SER A 349 52.11 -8.17 13.68
CA SER A 349 52.21 -9.01 12.49
C SER A 349 50.90 -9.75 12.11
N GLY A 350 50.66 -9.85 10.79
CA GLY A 350 49.68 -10.74 10.14
C GLY A 350 49.58 -10.49 8.62
N PRO A 351 49.60 -11.51 7.72
CA PRO A 351 50.04 -11.38 6.30
C PRO A 351 48.92 -11.06 5.27
N PRO A 352 49.27 -10.76 3.99
CA PRO A 352 48.52 -9.81 3.15
C PRO A 352 47.63 -10.45 2.06
N ALA A 353 46.61 -9.68 1.62
CA ALA A 353 45.93 -9.87 0.34
C ALA A 353 46.40 -8.81 -0.66
N ALA A 354 46.86 -9.26 -1.82
CA ALA A 354 47.42 -8.43 -2.88
C ALA A 354 46.35 -7.97 -3.88
N ALA A 355 46.53 -6.73 -4.32
CA ALA A 355 45.83 -6.04 -5.39
C ALA A 355 46.17 -6.60 -6.78
N ALA A 356 45.35 -6.22 -7.78
CA ALA A 356 45.88 -5.63 -9.01
C ALA A 356 44.79 -4.86 -9.77
N ASP A 357 45.19 -3.65 -10.16
CA ASP A 357 44.50 -2.62 -10.93
C ASP A 357 44.36 -2.92 -12.44
N ALA A 358 43.54 -2.07 -13.05
CA ALA A 358 43.28 -1.88 -14.46
C ALA A 358 44.52 -1.50 -15.32
N ALA A 359 44.49 -1.82 -16.63
CA ALA A 359 44.10 -0.86 -17.67
C ALA A 359 44.44 -1.31 -19.12
N ALA A 360 43.50 -0.98 -20.01
CA ALA A 360 43.65 -0.57 -21.43
C ALA A 360 44.09 -1.56 -22.53
N GLY A 361 43.33 -1.53 -23.64
CA GLY A 361 43.92 -1.53 -24.99
C GLY A 361 43.47 -2.59 -26.02
N GLN A 362 42.34 -2.35 -26.68
CA GLN A 362 42.13 -2.39 -28.16
C GLN A 362 42.43 -3.68 -28.98
N GLY A 363 41.37 -4.21 -29.62
CA GLY A 363 41.36 -4.50 -31.06
C GLY A 363 41.34 -5.96 -31.56
N GLY A 364 40.17 -6.41 -32.08
CA GLY A 364 40.08 -7.04 -33.41
C GLY A 364 40.01 -8.57 -33.55
N GLY A 365 38.82 -9.08 -33.90
CA GLY A 365 38.62 -10.01 -35.02
C GLY A 365 38.67 -11.54 -34.77
N PRO A 366 37.97 -12.35 -35.60
CA PRO A 366 37.22 -13.51 -35.11
C PRO A 366 37.60 -14.87 -35.74
N GLY A 367 37.25 -15.98 -35.08
CA GLY A 367 37.25 -17.32 -35.70
C GLY A 367 37.20 -18.49 -34.70
N GLY A 368 36.14 -19.31 -34.76
CA GLY A 368 36.09 -20.63 -34.11
C GLY A 368 36.90 -21.68 -34.89
N PRO A 369 36.54 -22.98 -34.84
CA PRO A 369 35.95 -23.78 -33.77
C PRO A 369 36.90 -24.95 -33.36
N GLY A 370 36.77 -25.50 -32.16
CA GLY A 370 37.62 -26.62 -31.72
C GLY A 370 36.96 -27.45 -30.64
N GLY A 371 36.62 -28.70 -30.98
CA GLY A 371 35.93 -29.64 -30.12
C GLY A 371 36.82 -30.29 -29.05
N GLY A 372 36.21 -31.20 -28.29
CA GLY A 372 36.95 -32.13 -27.44
C GLY A 372 36.32 -32.38 -26.09
N PHE A 373 35.36 -33.31 -26.08
CA PHE A 373 35.10 -34.32 -25.05
C PHE A 373 35.84 -34.25 -23.71
N GLY A 374 35.05 -34.38 -22.64
CA GLY A 374 35.36 -35.31 -21.55
C GLY A 374 35.23 -34.74 -20.14
N GLY A 375 34.47 -35.43 -19.29
CA GLY A 375 34.70 -35.40 -17.85
C GLY A 375 33.47 -35.22 -16.98
N PHE A 376 32.88 -36.34 -16.56
CA PHE A 376 31.91 -36.45 -15.47
C PHE A 376 32.44 -35.85 -14.16
N GLY A 377 31.58 -35.18 -13.39
CA GLY A 377 31.88 -34.83 -11.99
C GLY A 377 30.73 -34.14 -11.24
N GLY A 378 30.00 -34.92 -10.43
CA GLY A 378 29.47 -34.54 -9.11
C GLY A 378 28.37 -33.46 -9.02
N PHE A 379 27.10 -33.89 -8.87
CA PHE A 379 26.06 -33.04 -8.28
C PHE A 379 25.93 -33.32 -6.79
N GLY A 380 26.57 -32.46 -5.99
CA GLY A 380 26.31 -32.28 -4.57
C GLY A 380 25.03 -31.45 -4.35
N GLY A 381 24.34 -31.74 -3.25
CA GLY A 381 23.03 -31.18 -2.91
C GLY A 381 23.05 -29.67 -2.69
N GLY A 382 22.11 -28.99 -3.34
CA GLY A 382 21.80 -27.58 -3.15
C GLY A 382 20.30 -27.36 -3.37
N GLN A 383 19.70 -26.63 -2.43
CA GLN A 383 18.29 -26.29 -2.32
C GLN A 383 17.78 -25.60 -3.60
N GLY A 384 17.02 -26.32 -4.42
CA GLY A 384 16.49 -25.83 -5.69
C GLY A 384 15.02 -25.44 -5.57
N GLY A 385 14.69 -24.20 -5.93
CA GLY A 385 13.31 -23.77 -6.18
C GLY A 385 12.62 -24.60 -7.28
N PRO A 386 11.31 -24.40 -7.50
CA PRO A 386 10.56 -25.20 -8.47
C PRO A 386 11.23 -25.12 -9.86
N PRO A 387 11.34 -26.26 -10.58
CA PRO A 387 12.04 -26.33 -11.86
C PRO A 387 11.42 -25.37 -12.88
N SER A 388 12.26 -24.70 -13.66
CA SER A 388 11.85 -23.76 -14.71
C SER A 388 11.01 -24.44 -15.79
N GLU A 389 10.24 -23.68 -16.58
CA GLU A 389 9.37 -24.23 -17.61
C GLU A 389 10.12 -25.06 -18.66
N GLU A 390 11.31 -24.63 -19.06
CA GLU A 390 12.17 -25.41 -19.96
C GLU A 390 12.61 -26.75 -19.35
N GLN A 391 12.88 -26.78 -18.03
CA GLN A 391 13.21 -28.02 -17.34
C GLN A 391 12.00 -28.95 -17.24
N ARG A 392 10.79 -28.41 -17.07
CA ARG A 392 9.54 -29.18 -17.07
C ARG A 392 9.22 -29.76 -18.45
N GLN A 393 9.43 -28.99 -19.52
CA GLN A 393 9.26 -29.47 -20.90
C GLN A 393 10.26 -30.58 -21.24
N ARG A 394 11.56 -30.38 -20.95
CA ARG A 394 12.57 -31.43 -21.15
C ARG A 394 12.28 -32.70 -20.35
N MET A 395 11.74 -32.55 -19.14
CA MET A 395 11.35 -33.69 -18.32
C MET A 395 10.10 -34.40 -18.87
N ARG A 396 9.12 -33.68 -19.42
CA ARG A 396 7.96 -34.26 -20.12
C ARG A 396 8.37 -35.03 -21.37
N ASP A 397 9.20 -34.43 -22.21
CA ASP A 397 9.67 -35.06 -23.46
C ASP A 397 10.47 -36.32 -23.16
N ARG A 398 11.29 -36.28 -22.11
CA ARG A 398 12.05 -37.44 -21.64
C ARG A 398 11.15 -38.56 -21.13
N ILE A 399 10.10 -38.24 -20.38
CA ILE A 399 9.11 -39.24 -19.94
C ILE A 399 8.39 -39.81 -21.16
N GLN A 400 8.00 -38.99 -22.14
CA GLN A 400 7.33 -39.45 -23.36
C GLN A 400 8.17 -40.37 -24.25
N GLN A 401 9.50 -40.32 -24.14
CA GLN A 401 10.41 -41.18 -24.91
C GLN A 401 10.79 -42.48 -24.20
N MET A 402 10.47 -42.64 -22.90
CA MET A 402 10.73 -43.88 -22.16
C MET A 402 9.72 -44.97 -22.50
N SER A 403 10.17 -46.22 -22.49
CA SER A 403 9.28 -47.39 -22.57
C SER A 403 8.37 -47.49 -21.33
N PRO A 404 7.23 -48.19 -21.41
CA PRO A 404 6.29 -48.30 -20.29
C PRO A 404 6.93 -48.85 -19.01
N GLU A 405 7.81 -49.84 -19.13
CA GLU A 405 8.50 -50.47 -17.98
C GLU A 405 9.52 -49.50 -17.33
N GLU A 406 10.23 -48.71 -18.13
CA GLU A 406 11.19 -47.71 -17.62
C GLU A 406 10.49 -46.54 -16.91
N ARG A 407 9.28 -46.17 -17.36
CA ARG A 407 8.47 -45.13 -16.69
C ARG A 407 8.03 -45.58 -15.30
N GLU A 408 7.58 -46.81 -15.15
CA GLU A 408 7.17 -47.34 -13.85
C GLU A 408 8.32 -47.37 -12.85
N GLN A 409 9.51 -47.79 -13.29
CA GLN A 409 10.72 -47.77 -12.45
C GLN A 409 11.14 -46.34 -12.07
N PHE A 410 11.04 -45.39 -13.01
CA PHE A 410 11.34 -43.97 -12.77
C PHE A 410 10.41 -43.35 -11.72
N PHE A 411 9.10 -43.63 -11.79
CA PHE A 411 8.14 -43.15 -10.80
C PHE A 411 8.26 -43.86 -9.45
N ALA A 412 8.59 -45.16 -9.43
CA ALA A 412 8.84 -45.90 -8.20
C ALA A 412 10.03 -45.31 -7.42
N GLN A 413 11.14 -45.02 -8.10
CA GLN A 413 12.35 -44.45 -7.50
C GLN A 413 12.13 -43.01 -6.97
N MET A 414 11.28 -42.23 -7.63
CA MET A 414 10.86 -40.90 -7.16
C MET A 414 9.96 -40.99 -5.92
N ARG A 415 9.11 -42.02 -5.82
CA ARG A 415 8.27 -42.29 -4.64
C ARG A 415 9.10 -42.67 -3.43
N GLU A 416 10.14 -43.50 -3.61
CA GLU A 416 11.08 -43.86 -2.54
C GLU A 416 11.85 -42.64 -2.01
N ARG A 417 12.32 -41.75 -2.89
CA ARG A 417 13.01 -40.52 -2.46
C ARG A 417 12.10 -39.54 -1.71
N ARG A 418 10.80 -39.49 -2.04
CA ARG A 418 9.83 -38.61 -1.38
C ARG A 418 9.26 -39.23 -0.09
N GLY A 419 9.29 -40.56 0.03
CA GLY A 419 8.83 -41.30 1.22
C GLY A 419 9.82 -41.36 2.38
N GLY A 420 11.07 -40.88 2.22
CA GLY A 420 12.11 -40.93 3.24
C GLY A 420 12.10 -39.79 4.29
N ALA A 421 11.13 -38.89 4.26
CA ALA A 421 11.00 -37.77 5.20
C ALA A 421 9.67 -37.83 5.95
N GLY A 422 9.56 -38.78 6.88
CA GLY A 422 8.39 -38.95 7.74
C GLY A 422 8.62 -40.07 8.76
N GLY A 423 9.32 -39.76 9.85
CA GLY A 423 9.49 -40.70 10.96
C GLY A 423 8.25 -40.71 11.88
N PRO A 424 7.69 -41.88 12.23
CA PRO A 424 6.73 -41.99 13.33
C PRO A 424 7.46 -42.17 14.67
N GLY A 425 6.97 -41.47 15.69
CA GLY A 425 7.48 -41.52 17.04
C GLY A 425 7.04 -42.75 17.85
N GLY A 426 7.69 -42.92 19.00
CA GLY A 426 7.17 -43.67 20.14
C GLY A 426 7.93 -44.96 20.46
N GLY A 427 8.79 -44.91 21.47
CA GLY A 427 9.35 -46.12 22.11
C GLY A 427 10.37 -45.77 23.22
N PRO A 428 10.11 -46.12 24.50
CA PRO A 428 10.99 -45.76 25.61
C PRO A 428 11.96 -46.89 25.96
N GLY A 429 13.21 -46.57 26.29
CA GLY A 429 14.09 -47.51 26.98
C GLY A 429 15.58 -47.20 26.91
N GLY A 430 16.24 -47.18 28.08
CA GLY A 430 17.54 -47.83 28.23
C GLY A 430 18.80 -46.96 28.31
N PHE A 431 19.14 -46.56 29.53
CA PHE A 431 20.48 -46.51 30.16
C PHE A 431 21.76 -46.20 29.35
N GLY A 432 22.53 -45.20 29.81
CA GLY A 432 23.96 -45.10 29.54
C GLY A 432 24.67 -43.90 30.18
N ARG A 433 25.27 -44.09 31.36
CA ARG A 433 26.16 -43.13 32.05
C ARG A 433 27.49 -42.88 31.31
N ARG A 434 27.90 -41.61 31.19
CA ARG A 434 29.27 -41.04 31.39
C ARG A 434 29.15 -39.54 31.07
N GLY A 435 29.48 -38.58 31.92
CA GLY A 435 30.73 -38.43 32.66
C GLY A 435 31.60 -37.37 31.94
N GLY A 436 31.41 -36.09 32.25
CA GLY A 436 32.21 -34.96 31.75
C GLY A 436 31.78 -33.64 32.39
N GLY A 437 32.72 -32.96 33.06
CA GLY A 437 32.51 -31.82 33.97
C GLY A 437 32.06 -30.50 33.31
N PRO A 438 31.84 -29.44 34.12
CA PRO A 438 31.02 -28.30 33.73
C PRO A 438 31.85 -27.22 33.02
N PRO A 439 31.31 -26.57 31.97
CA PRO A 439 31.72 -25.24 31.60
C PRO A 439 30.81 -24.22 32.30
N THR A 440 31.45 -23.25 32.93
CA THR A 440 30.90 -22.10 33.64
C THR A 440 29.96 -21.28 32.74
N ALA A 441 28.66 -21.31 33.04
CA ALA A 441 27.68 -20.41 32.44
C ALA A 441 27.86 -19.00 33.03
N ARG A 442 28.40 -18.08 32.21
CA ARG A 442 28.19 -16.65 32.43
C ARG A 442 26.70 -16.38 32.20
N ARG A 443 26.00 -15.93 33.25
CA ARG A 443 24.65 -15.35 33.15
C ARG A 443 24.70 -14.16 32.17
N PRO A 444 23.92 -14.13 31.08
CA PRO A 444 23.55 -12.85 30.50
C PRO A 444 22.61 -12.15 31.50
N ALA A 445 22.86 -10.87 31.72
CA ALA A 445 21.95 -10.01 32.47
C ALA A 445 20.55 -10.08 31.82
N ALA A 446 19.53 -10.29 32.65
CA ALA A 446 18.14 -10.18 32.22
C ALA A 446 17.92 -8.75 31.72
N ALA A 447 17.63 -8.60 30.41
CA ALA A 447 16.90 -7.44 29.96
C ALA A 447 15.54 -7.44 30.69
N PRO A 448 15.00 -6.29 31.11
CA PRO A 448 13.63 -6.25 31.60
C PRO A 448 12.74 -6.69 30.44
N THR A 449 12.21 -7.91 30.52
CA THR A 449 11.07 -8.32 29.73
C THR A 449 9.91 -7.49 30.24
N THR A 450 9.68 -6.34 29.60
CA THR A 450 8.35 -5.75 29.57
C THR A 450 7.46 -6.85 29.01
N GLU A 451 6.68 -7.51 29.87
CA GLU A 451 5.68 -8.48 29.44
C GLU A 451 4.75 -7.74 28.47
N THR A 452 4.95 -7.99 27.18
CA THR A 452 4.03 -7.51 26.15
C THR A 452 2.76 -8.31 26.29
N VAL A 453 1.87 -7.83 27.13
CA VAL A 453 0.51 -8.35 27.28
C VAL A 453 -0.13 -8.38 25.89
N PRO A 454 -0.64 -9.53 25.41
CA PRO A 454 -1.31 -9.63 24.12
C PRO A 454 -2.45 -8.61 24.04
N ALA A 455 -2.60 -7.95 22.89
CA ALA A 455 -3.53 -6.83 22.67
C ALA A 455 -5.00 -7.10 23.09
N VAL A 456 -5.42 -8.37 23.04
CA VAL A 456 -6.75 -8.84 23.42
C VAL A 456 -7.02 -8.70 24.93
N GLU A 457 -5.98 -8.80 25.78
CA GLU A 457 -6.12 -8.75 27.24
C GLU A 457 -6.22 -7.32 27.81
N ARG A 458 -6.07 -6.27 26.98
CA ARG A 458 -6.27 -4.86 27.37
C ARG A 458 -7.74 -4.39 27.31
N GLY A 459 -8.69 -5.27 27.00
CA GLY A 459 -10.11 -4.90 26.88
C GLY A 459 -10.41 -3.94 25.71
N ALA A 460 -9.46 -3.80 24.78
CA ALA A 460 -9.62 -2.98 23.59
C ALA A 460 -10.52 -3.70 22.58
N THR A 461 -11.71 -3.16 22.33
CA THR A 461 -12.62 -3.65 21.28
C THR A 461 -12.26 -3.14 19.89
N THR A 462 -11.38 -2.13 19.80
CA THR A 462 -10.82 -1.56 18.57
C THR A 462 -9.32 -1.33 18.74
N ILE A 463 -8.55 -1.51 17.66
CA ILE A 463 -7.09 -1.35 17.64
C ILE A 463 -6.68 0.08 18.04
N ASP A 464 -7.58 1.04 17.84
CA ASP A 464 -7.42 2.46 18.16
C ASP A 464 -7.15 2.72 19.65
N ALA A 465 -7.70 1.89 20.54
CA ALA A 465 -7.45 1.95 21.98
C ALA A 465 -6.05 1.43 22.38
N LEU A 466 -5.30 0.84 21.43
CA LEU A 466 -3.95 0.34 21.66
C LEU A 466 -2.87 1.40 21.37
N PHE A 467 -3.18 2.45 20.62
CA PHE A 467 -2.24 3.53 20.34
C PHE A 467 -2.08 4.44 21.55
N ALA A 468 -0.84 4.70 21.95
CA ALA A 468 -0.53 5.68 22.98
C ALA A 468 -1.00 7.09 22.55
N PRO A 469 -1.39 7.96 23.51
CA PRO A 469 -1.69 9.35 23.22
C PRO A 469 -0.48 10.01 22.53
N LEU A 470 -0.76 10.90 21.58
CA LEU A 470 0.28 11.62 20.85
C LEU A 470 1.06 12.51 21.83
N GLU A 471 2.28 12.12 22.15
CA GLU A 471 3.21 13.01 22.85
C GLU A 471 3.65 14.10 21.88
N VAL A 472 3.37 15.36 22.22
CA VAL A 472 3.87 16.50 21.46
C VAL A 472 5.37 16.55 21.71
N ALA A 473 6.15 16.25 20.67
CA ALA A 473 7.60 16.23 20.76
C ALA A 473 8.15 17.64 20.97
N GLU A 474 8.42 17.98 22.23
CA GLU A 474 9.09 19.24 22.58
C GLU A 474 10.56 19.20 22.18
N ARG A 475 11.07 20.31 21.64
CA ARG A 475 12.45 20.43 21.17
C ARG A 475 13.12 21.64 21.79
N ASN A 476 14.34 21.47 22.28
CA ASN A 476 15.14 22.60 22.72
C ASN A 476 15.78 23.28 21.49
N ALA A 477 15.72 24.60 21.47
CA ALA A 477 16.27 25.45 20.43
C ALA A 477 16.96 26.66 21.05
N ARG A 478 17.83 27.32 20.28
CA ARG A 478 18.48 28.56 20.67
C ARG A 478 18.09 29.65 19.69
N VAL A 479 17.66 30.79 20.20
CA VAL A 479 17.35 31.99 19.40
C VAL A 479 18.22 33.15 19.83
N TRP A 480 18.37 34.14 18.95
CA TRP A 480 19.20 35.32 19.21
C TRP A 480 18.31 36.56 19.27
N LEU A 481 18.36 37.25 20.40
CA LEU A 481 17.71 38.53 20.61
C LEU A 481 18.64 39.67 20.18
N LEU A 482 18.06 40.69 19.57
CA LEU A 482 18.72 41.98 19.43
C LEU A 482 18.25 42.89 20.56
N GLU A 483 19.14 43.17 21.51
CA GLU A 483 18.85 44.12 22.59
C GLU A 483 18.82 45.57 22.06
N GLU A 484 18.17 46.49 22.78
CA GLU A 484 18.15 47.93 22.43
C GLU A 484 19.57 48.54 22.37
N SER A 485 20.53 47.90 23.05
CA SER A 485 21.96 48.24 23.01
C SER A 485 22.67 47.85 21.70
N GLY A 486 21.97 47.13 20.80
CA GLY A 486 22.51 46.54 19.58
C GLY A 486 23.26 45.23 19.81
N GLN A 487 23.33 44.72 21.04
CA GLN A 487 24.03 43.48 21.38
C GLN A 487 23.18 42.24 21.09
N LEU A 488 23.84 41.17 20.64
CA LEU A 488 23.21 39.87 20.43
C LEU A 488 23.24 39.04 21.70
N ARG A 489 22.07 38.64 22.19
CA ARG A 489 21.93 37.73 23.33
C ARG A 489 21.31 36.41 22.87
N SER A 490 22.02 35.30 23.11
CA SER A 490 21.44 33.97 22.92
C SER A 490 20.46 33.66 24.03
N VAL A 491 19.34 33.04 23.68
CA VAL A 491 18.35 32.53 24.62
C VAL A 491 18.01 31.10 24.26
N ASP A 492 18.14 30.20 25.22
CA ASP A 492 17.70 28.81 25.08
C ASP A 492 16.20 28.71 25.38
N ILE A 493 15.45 28.11 24.46
CA ILE A 493 13.99 28.01 24.46
C ILE A 493 13.54 26.57 24.21
N ARG A 494 12.37 26.22 24.72
CA ARG A 494 11.67 24.98 24.40
C ARG A 494 10.51 25.26 23.46
N LEU A 495 10.52 24.54 22.34
CA LEU A 495 9.54 24.65 21.28
C LEU A 495 8.61 23.44 21.29
N GLY A 496 7.34 23.67 20.98
CA GLY A 496 6.29 22.65 20.90
C GLY A 496 5.83 22.42 19.47
N VAL A 497 4.52 22.50 19.26
CA VAL A 497 3.86 22.28 17.96
C VAL A 497 4.42 23.25 16.89
N THR A 498 4.57 22.79 15.66
CA THR A 498 5.03 23.65 14.54
C THR A 498 4.11 23.53 13.34
N ASP A 499 3.85 24.66 12.69
CA ASP A 499 3.11 24.73 11.42
C ASP A 499 4.05 24.80 10.20
N GLY A 500 5.36 24.53 10.41
CA GLY A 500 6.42 24.64 9.42
C GLY A 500 7.00 26.06 9.25
N SER A 501 6.18 27.10 9.46
CA SER A 501 6.60 28.51 9.37
C SER A 501 7.06 29.06 10.73
N ALA A 502 6.39 28.67 11.80
CA ALA A 502 6.65 29.04 13.17
C ALA A 502 6.43 27.83 14.10
N SER A 503 7.04 27.91 15.27
CA SER A 503 6.87 26.93 16.35
C SER A 503 6.27 27.62 17.58
N GLU A 504 5.44 26.90 18.30
CA GLU A 504 4.98 27.29 19.63
C GLU A 504 6.18 27.41 20.58
N LEU A 505 6.27 28.54 21.29
CA LEU A 505 7.14 28.70 22.44
C LEU A 505 6.44 28.11 23.66
N VAL A 506 6.97 27.01 24.18
CA VAL A 506 6.45 26.36 25.40
C VAL A 506 7.06 27.01 26.63
N GLU A 507 8.39 27.18 26.64
CA GLU A 507 9.13 27.67 27.80
C GLU A 507 10.41 28.39 27.35
N VAL A 508 10.83 29.41 28.09
CA VAL A 508 12.18 30.00 27.99
C VAL A 508 13.02 29.37 29.09
N LEU A 509 14.14 28.74 28.72
CA LEU A 509 14.97 27.96 29.64
C LEU A 509 16.00 28.82 30.40
N ASP A 510 16.22 30.06 29.95
CA ASP A 510 17.09 31.01 30.62
C ASP A 510 16.34 31.84 31.67
N ASP A 511 16.82 31.77 32.91
CA ASP A 511 16.24 32.50 34.05
C ASP A 511 16.21 34.02 33.82
N GLY A 512 15.02 34.61 33.94
CA GLY A 512 14.81 36.06 33.88
C GLY A 512 14.63 36.66 32.48
N VAL A 513 14.53 35.85 31.42
CA VAL A 513 14.20 36.32 30.06
C VAL A 513 12.76 35.97 29.70
N ILE A 514 11.96 36.98 29.34
CA ILE A 514 10.58 36.79 28.87
C ILE A 514 10.53 37.16 27.40
N LEU A 515 10.19 36.19 26.54
CA LEU A 515 9.86 36.45 25.14
C LEU A 515 8.38 36.80 25.06
N ALA A 516 8.07 38.10 25.02
CA ALA A 516 6.70 38.59 24.85
C ALA A 516 6.35 38.80 23.37
N ASP A 517 5.06 38.96 23.08
CA ASP A 517 4.58 39.42 21.78
C ASP A 517 5.28 40.73 21.37
N GLY A 518 5.83 40.78 20.16
CA GLY A 518 6.61 41.89 19.63
C GLY A 518 8.13 41.79 19.84
N THR A 519 8.63 40.80 20.57
CA THR A 519 10.09 40.63 20.79
C THR A 519 10.82 40.39 19.47
N LEU A 520 11.90 41.15 19.21
CA LEU A 520 12.68 41.07 17.98
C LEU A 520 13.74 39.96 18.06
N LEU A 521 13.55 38.94 17.23
CA LEU A 521 14.50 37.85 17.04
C LEU A 521 15.30 38.09 15.77
N VAL A 522 16.60 37.82 15.83
CA VAL A 522 17.50 37.95 14.68
C VAL A 522 17.37 36.73 13.79
N THR A 523 17.18 36.99 12.49
CA THR A 523 17.08 35.94 11.45
C THR A 523 18.25 35.97 10.48
N ASN A 524 18.88 37.12 10.29
CA ASN A 524 20.08 37.26 9.47
C ASN A 524 20.90 38.50 9.88
N ILE A 525 22.21 38.46 9.60
CA ILE A 525 23.13 39.59 9.75
C ILE A 525 23.94 39.66 8.46
N SER A 526 23.85 40.77 7.74
CA SER A 526 24.65 40.93 6.52
C SER A 526 26.14 41.07 6.87
N THR A 527 26.98 40.35 6.12
CA THR A 527 28.44 40.45 6.21
C THR A 527 28.99 41.02 4.90
N PRO A 528 30.17 41.65 4.92
CA PRO A 528 30.76 42.27 3.73
C PRO A 528 31.07 41.26 2.60
N GLU A 529 31.18 39.96 2.89
CA GLU A 529 31.34 38.91 1.87
C GLU A 529 30.02 38.53 1.16
N SER A 530 28.85 38.82 1.76
CA SER A 530 27.54 38.42 1.21
C SER A 530 27.08 39.30 0.03
N GLY A 531 27.74 40.43 -0.24
CA GLY A 531 27.38 41.39 -1.28
C GLY A 531 28.04 41.17 -2.65
N ALA A 532 28.85 40.12 -2.83
CA ALA A 532 29.61 39.88 -4.05
C ALA A 532 29.19 38.60 -4.78
N GLY A 533 27.90 38.49 -5.14
CA GLY A 533 27.42 37.55 -6.16
C GLY A 533 26.90 38.33 -7.37
N PRO A 534 27.12 37.88 -8.63
CA PRO A 534 26.55 38.57 -9.79
C PRO A 534 25.02 38.58 -9.69
N PRO A 535 24.34 39.64 -10.16
CA PRO A 535 22.89 39.71 -10.09
C PRO A 535 22.27 38.51 -10.81
N SER A 536 21.50 37.71 -10.07
CA SER A 536 20.59 36.73 -10.64
C SER A 536 19.58 37.48 -11.50
N GLY A 537 19.68 37.29 -12.81
CA GLY A 537 18.81 37.91 -13.79
C GLY A 537 17.35 37.59 -13.51
N SER A 538 16.56 38.63 -13.24
CA SER A 538 15.12 38.60 -13.36
C SER A 538 14.75 38.11 -14.76
N GLY A 539 13.91 37.07 -14.82
CA GLY A 539 13.28 36.63 -16.05
C GLY A 539 12.56 37.79 -16.74
N SER A 540 12.98 38.06 -17.97
CA SER A 540 12.33 38.98 -18.89
C SER A 540 12.34 38.33 -20.26
N SER A 541 11.18 37.79 -20.63
CA SER A 541 10.59 37.81 -21.98
C SER A 541 11.56 37.87 -23.17
N SER A 542 11.70 36.75 -23.87
CA SER A 542 12.24 36.69 -25.23
C SER A 542 11.44 37.61 -26.18
N PRO A 543 12.08 38.57 -26.87
CA PRO A 543 11.46 39.24 -28.00
C PRO A 543 11.85 38.53 -29.31
N LEU A 544 10.82 38.04 -30.00
CA LEU A 544 10.63 38.00 -31.45
C LEU A 544 11.90 38.19 -32.32
N MET A 545 12.40 37.09 -32.89
CA MET A 545 13.14 37.14 -34.16
C MET A 545 12.16 37.22 -35.34
N PRO A 546 12.40 38.08 -36.34
CA PRO A 546 11.60 38.14 -37.55
C PRO A 546 12.00 37.01 -38.51
N GLN A 547 11.03 36.17 -38.90
CA GLN A 547 11.19 35.27 -40.03
C GLN A 547 10.94 36.03 -41.33
N PHE A 548 11.92 36.02 -42.24
CA PHE A 548 11.71 36.37 -43.64
C PHE A 548 11.50 35.11 -44.50
N PRO A 549 10.71 35.21 -45.58
CA PRO A 549 10.11 34.07 -46.26
C PRO A 549 10.93 33.65 -47.48
N PHE A 550 11.13 32.35 -47.67
CA PHE A 550 11.37 31.79 -49.01
C PHE A 550 10.58 30.51 -49.16
N GLY A 551 9.64 30.56 -50.10
CA GLY A 551 8.77 29.45 -50.43
C GLY A 551 9.35 28.49 -51.47
N ARG A 552 8.63 27.36 -51.52
CA ARG A 552 8.22 26.60 -52.72
C ARG A 552 9.23 25.73 -53.46
N ARG A 553 8.75 24.48 -53.66
CA ARG A 553 9.08 23.39 -54.60
C ARG A 553 9.88 22.28 -53.89
N GLY A 554 9.37 21.06 -53.71
CA GLY A 554 8.48 20.29 -54.56
C GLY A 554 9.30 19.32 -55.39
N ARG A 555 9.42 18.08 -54.90
CA ARG A 555 9.32 16.82 -55.65
C ARG A 555 9.22 15.65 -54.69
#